data_AF-A0A2W2C6M2-F1
#
_entry.id   AF-A0A2W2C6M2-F1
#
_cell.length_a   1.000
_cell.length_b   1.000
_cell.length_c   1.000
_cell.angle_alpha   90.00
_cell.angle_beta   90.00
_cell.angle_gamma   90.00
#
_symmetry.space_group_name_H-M   'P 1'
#
loop_
_entity.id
_entity.type
_entity.pdbx_description
1 polymer ?
#
loop_
_entity_poly.entity_id
_entity_poly.type
_entity_poly.pdbx_seq_one_letter_code
_entity_poly.pdbx_strand_id
1 'polypeptide(L)'
;MSDVRRAGVADAEELIRLRGLMLAAVRGREPAPGPWQEHALRLARAQLGDPDGPAAAFVVDAPDLPGGLVACAYGVIENRLGGPDNPTGQTGYVYNVVTEPAHRRRGHSRACLLALLDWYRDRGVRRVDLRASPDGAPLYRQLGFRPASGTAMRLAVPAAGPLGG
;
A
#
# COMPACT_ATOMS: atom_id res chain seq x y z
N MET A 1 -16.19 15.88 5.05
CA MET A 1 -14.82 15.37 5.24
C MET A 1 -14.89 13.87 5.23
N SER A 2 -14.02 13.16 4.51
CA SER A 2 -13.97 11.69 4.63
C SER A 2 -13.37 11.35 5.98
N ASP A 3 -14.08 10.57 6.79
CA ASP A 3 -13.58 10.12 8.09
C ASP A 3 -12.53 9.04 7.84
N VAL A 4 -11.25 9.44 7.87
CA VAL A 4 -10.11 8.53 7.67
C VAL A 4 -9.65 8.03 9.02
N ARG A 5 -9.55 6.71 9.16
CA ARG A 5 -9.02 6.08 10.37
C ARG A 5 -7.85 5.15 10.07
N ARG A 6 -7.03 4.89 11.09
CA ARG A 6 -6.03 3.81 11.03
C ARG A 6 -6.75 2.47 10.97
N ALA A 7 -6.29 1.58 10.09
CA ALA A 7 -6.80 0.22 10.01
C ALA A 7 -6.25 -0.64 11.15
N GLY A 8 -7.06 -1.56 11.64
CA GLY A 8 -6.68 -2.60 12.60
C GLY A 8 -6.75 -4.00 12.00
N VAL A 9 -6.47 -5.02 12.81
CA VAL A 9 -6.48 -6.44 12.40
C VAL A 9 -7.82 -6.87 11.77
N ALA A 10 -8.93 -6.31 12.25
CA ALA A 10 -10.28 -6.60 11.73
C ALA A 10 -10.47 -6.15 10.26
N ASP A 11 -9.73 -5.16 9.80
CA ASP A 11 -9.82 -4.63 8.43
C ASP A 11 -9.05 -5.48 7.40
N ALA A 12 -8.30 -6.49 7.85
CA ALA A 12 -7.35 -7.21 7.01
C ALA A 12 -8.02 -7.87 5.80
N GLU A 13 -9.20 -8.48 5.97
CA GLU A 13 -9.93 -9.13 4.88
C GLU A 13 -10.36 -8.13 3.80
N GLU A 14 -10.96 -7.01 4.21
CA GLU A 14 -11.35 -5.95 3.28
C GLU A 14 -10.15 -5.29 2.61
N LEU A 15 -9.01 -5.14 3.30
CA LEU A 15 -7.78 -4.67 2.69
C LEU A 15 -7.27 -5.61 1.60
N ILE A 16 -7.43 -6.93 1.75
CA ILE A 16 -7.08 -7.91 0.71
C ILE A 16 -8.09 -7.88 -0.45
N ARG A 17 -9.38 -7.68 -0.18
CA ARG A 17 -10.38 -7.46 -1.23
C ARG A 17 -10.06 -6.22 -2.06
N LEU A 18 -9.79 -5.09 -1.41
CA LEU A 18 -9.34 -3.84 -2.03
C LEU A 18 -8.02 -4.01 -2.79
N ARG A 19 -7.08 -4.81 -2.27
CA ARG A 19 -5.84 -5.18 -2.96
C ARG A 19 -6.14 -5.89 -4.29
N GLY A 20 -7.14 -6.78 -4.31
CA GLY A 20 -7.64 -7.44 -5.52
C GLY A 20 -8.12 -6.44 -6.56
N LEU A 21 -8.93 -5.46 -6.17
CA LEU A 21 -9.39 -4.38 -7.06
C LEU A 21 -8.22 -3.56 -7.63
N MET A 22 -7.23 -3.23 -6.80
CA MET A 22 -6.04 -2.52 -7.25
C MET A 22 -5.24 -3.35 -8.26
N LEU A 23 -5.03 -4.64 -7.99
CA LEU A 23 -4.35 -5.54 -8.91
C LEU A 23 -5.10 -5.68 -10.23
N ALA A 24 -6.44 -5.74 -10.19
CA ALA A 24 -7.26 -5.80 -11.38
C ALA A 24 -7.10 -4.55 -12.24
N ALA A 25 -7.12 -3.36 -11.63
CA ALA A 25 -6.92 -2.10 -12.32
C ALA A 25 -5.52 -2.00 -12.97
N VAL A 26 -4.48 -2.49 -12.30
CA VAL A 26 -3.10 -2.46 -12.83
C VAL A 26 -2.87 -3.51 -13.93
N ARG A 27 -3.50 -4.68 -13.81
CA ARG A 27 -3.29 -5.81 -14.74
C ARG A 27 -4.29 -5.85 -15.90
N GLY A 28 -5.35 -5.05 -15.84
CA GLY A 28 -6.47 -5.09 -16.79
C GLY A 28 -7.37 -6.32 -16.66
N ARG A 29 -7.17 -7.17 -15.65
CA ARG A 29 -7.99 -8.36 -15.36
C ARG A 29 -7.90 -8.72 -13.89
N GLU A 30 -8.97 -9.32 -13.37
CA GLU A 30 -8.99 -9.79 -11.99
C GLU A 30 -7.89 -10.83 -11.73
N PRO A 31 -7.13 -10.72 -10.63
CA PRO A 31 -6.22 -11.78 -10.23
C PRO A 31 -7.01 -13.05 -9.91
N ALA A 32 -6.58 -14.19 -10.47
CA ALA A 32 -7.19 -15.48 -10.14
C ALA A 32 -7.14 -15.73 -8.62
N PRO A 33 -8.16 -16.40 -8.05
CA PRO A 33 -8.08 -17.00 -6.73
C PRO A 33 -6.84 -17.88 -6.59
N GLY A 34 -6.17 -17.83 -5.44
CA GLY A 34 -4.97 -18.64 -5.22
C GLY A 34 -4.35 -18.46 -3.83
N PRO A 35 -3.13 -18.98 -3.62
CA PRO A 35 -2.46 -18.90 -2.32
C PRO A 35 -2.14 -17.45 -1.91
N TRP A 36 -2.05 -16.52 -2.86
CA TRP A 36 -1.64 -15.15 -2.57
C TRP A 36 -2.62 -14.42 -1.63
N GLN A 37 -3.93 -14.69 -1.69
CA GLN A 37 -4.91 -14.08 -0.79
C GLN A 37 -4.64 -14.49 0.66
N GLU A 38 -4.43 -15.78 0.89
CA GLU A 38 -4.20 -16.34 2.23
C GLU A 38 -2.87 -15.84 2.82
N HIS A 39 -1.80 -15.85 2.01
CA HIS A 39 -0.51 -15.31 2.42
C HIS A 39 -0.58 -13.80 2.71
N ALA A 40 -1.27 -13.03 1.85
CA ALA A 40 -1.45 -11.60 2.06
C ALA A 40 -2.29 -11.30 3.30
N LEU A 41 -3.34 -12.09 3.57
CA LEU A 41 -4.18 -11.95 4.76
C LEU A 41 -3.39 -12.22 6.04
N ARG A 42 -2.60 -13.30 6.08
CA ARG A 42 -1.72 -13.59 7.22
C ARG A 42 -0.74 -12.45 7.49
N LEU A 43 -0.07 -11.96 6.45
CA LEU A 43 0.87 -10.86 6.57
C LEU A 43 0.19 -9.58 7.04
N ALA A 44 -0.97 -9.23 6.46
CA ALA A 44 -1.74 -8.06 6.84
C ALA A 44 -2.18 -8.13 8.32
N ARG A 45 -2.66 -9.28 8.80
CA ARG A 45 -3.01 -9.47 10.22
C ARG A 45 -1.80 -9.28 11.13
N ALA A 46 -0.65 -9.85 10.78
CA ALA A 46 0.58 -9.68 11.56
C ALA A 46 1.03 -8.21 11.60
N GLN A 47 1.04 -7.54 10.45
CA GLN A 47 1.43 -6.13 10.34
C GLN A 47 0.49 -5.18 11.06
N LEU A 48 -0.83 -5.38 10.95
CA LEU A 48 -1.82 -4.52 11.60
C LEU A 48 -1.97 -4.83 13.10
N GLY A 49 -1.54 -6.01 13.54
CA GLY A 49 -1.50 -6.43 14.94
C GLY A 49 -0.28 -5.93 15.70
N ASP A 50 0.69 -5.32 15.02
CA ASP A 50 1.89 -4.73 15.61
C ASP A 50 1.84 -3.19 15.47
N PRO A 51 1.39 -2.45 16.51
CA PRO A 51 1.25 -0.99 16.45
C PRO A 51 2.57 -0.25 16.21
N ASP A 52 3.68 -0.82 16.69
CA ASP A 52 5.04 -0.30 16.63
C ASP A 52 5.82 -0.83 15.43
N GLY A 53 5.25 -1.83 14.75
CA GLY A 53 5.78 -2.42 13.54
C GLY A 53 5.95 -1.42 12.38
N PRO A 54 6.64 -1.86 11.32
CA PRO A 54 7.00 -0.98 10.21
C PRO A 54 5.83 -0.71 9.26
N ALA A 55 4.61 -1.12 9.57
CA ALA A 55 3.48 -1.12 8.64
C ALA A 55 2.32 -0.26 9.16
N ALA A 56 1.62 0.40 8.23
CA ALA A 56 0.35 1.04 8.53
C ALA A 56 -0.55 1.12 7.31
N ALA A 57 -1.84 0.96 7.56
CA ALA A 57 -2.89 1.24 6.60
C ALA A 57 -3.86 2.28 7.17
N PHE A 58 -4.36 3.13 6.29
CA PHE A 58 -5.42 4.10 6.58
C PHE A 58 -6.57 3.88 5.61
N VAL A 59 -7.79 3.93 6.13
CA VAL A 59 -9.01 3.49 5.43
C VAL A 59 -10.12 4.51 5.56
N VAL A 60 -11.08 4.42 4.64
CA VAL A 60 -12.40 5.07 4.75
C VAL A 60 -13.45 3.98 4.76
N ASP A 61 -14.29 3.97 5.77
CA ASP A 61 -15.40 3.02 5.92
C ASP A 61 -16.47 3.22 4.84
N ALA A 62 -17.11 2.11 4.47
CA ALA A 62 -18.31 2.13 3.65
C ALA A 62 -19.49 2.66 4.48
N PRO A 63 -20.25 3.65 3.97
CA PRO A 63 -21.36 4.23 4.70
C PRO A 63 -22.49 3.21 4.97
N ASP A 64 -22.65 2.24 4.06
CA ASP A 64 -23.82 1.35 4.03
C ASP A 64 -23.49 -0.11 4.39
N LEU A 65 -22.25 -0.40 4.77
CA LEU A 65 -21.80 -1.77 5.07
C LEU A 65 -20.91 -1.80 6.31
N PRO A 66 -21.39 -2.33 7.45
CA PRO A 66 -20.57 -2.53 8.63
C PRO A 66 -19.31 -3.34 8.31
N GLY A 67 -18.14 -2.80 8.65
CA GLY A 67 -16.84 -3.41 8.38
C GLY A 67 -16.38 -3.33 6.92
N GLY A 68 -17.20 -2.81 6.00
CA GLY A 68 -16.83 -2.60 4.61
C GLY A 68 -15.93 -1.37 4.44
N LEU A 69 -15.02 -1.41 3.46
CA LEU A 69 -14.11 -0.29 3.17
C LEU A 69 -14.28 0.21 1.74
N VAL A 70 -14.31 1.54 1.56
CA VAL A 70 -14.41 2.17 0.22
C VAL A 70 -13.08 2.69 -0.30
N ALA A 71 -12.09 2.89 0.57
CA ALA A 71 -10.76 3.31 0.16
C ALA A 71 -9.70 2.88 1.18
N CYS A 72 -8.46 2.74 0.71
CA CYS A 72 -7.31 2.58 1.58
C CYS A 72 -6.02 3.16 0.98
N ALA A 73 -5.06 3.41 1.86
CA ALA A 73 -3.65 3.54 1.56
C ALA A 73 -2.86 2.65 2.53
N TYR A 74 -2.07 1.69 2.02
CA TYR A 74 -1.21 0.81 2.80
C TYR A 74 0.25 1.00 2.37
N GLY A 75 1.13 1.17 3.36
CA GLY A 75 2.57 1.10 3.16
C GLY A 75 3.35 0.52 4.34
N VAL A 76 4.65 0.35 4.11
CA VAL A 76 5.64 -0.13 5.08
C VAL A 76 6.83 0.82 5.17
N ILE A 77 7.67 0.69 6.18
CA ILE A 77 9.01 1.27 6.28
C ILE A 77 10.01 0.18 5.92
N GLU A 78 10.77 0.39 4.85
CA GLU A 78 11.89 -0.46 4.45
C GLU A 78 13.19 0.09 5.02
N ASN A 79 14.06 -0.78 5.50
CA ASN A 79 15.41 -0.44 5.94
C ASN A 79 16.42 -0.87 4.90
N ARG A 80 17.28 0.05 4.46
CA ARG A 80 18.44 -0.21 3.60
C ARG A 80 19.69 0.35 4.25
N LEU A 81 20.85 0.07 3.65
CA LEU A 81 22.06 0.79 4.02
C LEU A 81 21.88 2.28 3.70
N GLY A 82 22.25 3.12 4.66
CA GLY A 82 22.20 4.57 4.52
C GLY A 82 23.19 5.08 3.47
N GLY A 83 22.93 6.29 3.00
CA GLY A 83 23.82 7.04 2.11
C GLY A 83 23.75 8.54 2.39
N PRO A 84 24.52 9.37 1.68
CA PRO A 84 24.57 10.82 1.92
C PRO A 84 23.20 11.50 1.91
N ASP A 85 22.31 11.10 0.99
CA ASP A 85 20.97 11.69 0.85
C ASP A 85 19.91 11.04 1.77
N ASN A 86 20.22 9.90 2.39
CA ASN A 86 19.34 9.22 3.35
C ASN A 86 20.17 8.44 4.38
N PRO A 87 20.70 9.11 5.43
CA PRO A 87 21.66 8.50 6.35
C PRO A 87 21.09 7.32 7.17
N THR A 88 19.80 7.33 7.47
CA THR A 88 19.16 6.21 8.19
C THR A 88 18.86 5.02 7.29
N GLY A 89 18.88 5.22 5.97
CA GLY A 89 18.46 4.22 4.98
C GLY A 89 16.97 3.87 5.03
N GLN A 90 16.17 4.53 5.87
CA GLN A 90 14.75 4.27 6.01
C GLN A 90 13.97 4.88 4.85
N THR A 91 13.10 4.09 4.23
CA THR A 91 12.24 4.54 3.13
C THR A 91 10.82 4.03 3.36
N GLY A 92 9.85 4.95 3.38
CA GLY A 92 8.45 4.57 3.33
C GLY A 92 8.12 4.02 1.95
N TYR A 93 7.47 2.88 1.86
CA TYR A 93 7.03 2.31 0.58
C TYR A 93 5.52 2.14 0.56
N VAL A 94 4.85 2.88 -0.32
CA VAL A 94 3.39 2.82 -0.52
C VAL A 94 3.07 1.84 -1.64
N TYR A 95 2.25 0.83 -1.34
CA TYR A 95 1.97 -0.26 -2.28
C TYR A 95 0.51 -0.65 -2.47
N ASN A 96 -0.43 -0.10 -1.71
CA ASN A 96 -1.86 -0.35 -1.93
C ASN A 96 -2.68 0.92 -1.71
N VAL A 97 -2.86 1.71 -2.77
CA VAL A 97 -3.74 2.89 -2.77
C VAL A 97 -4.88 2.61 -3.73
N VAL A 98 -6.10 2.59 -3.21
CA VAL A 98 -7.28 2.24 -4.00
C VAL A 98 -8.53 2.90 -3.44
N THR A 99 -9.47 3.17 -4.34
CA THR A 99 -10.83 3.62 -4.00
C THR A 99 -11.80 2.84 -4.88
N GLU A 100 -12.85 2.32 -4.24
CA GLU A 100 -13.97 1.65 -4.89
C GLU A 100 -14.51 2.49 -6.05
N PRO A 101 -14.76 1.91 -7.25
CA PRO A 101 -15.21 2.66 -8.42
C PRO A 101 -16.37 3.62 -8.15
N ALA A 102 -17.38 3.17 -7.40
CA ALA A 102 -18.57 3.96 -7.03
C ALA A 102 -18.26 5.16 -6.10
N HIS A 103 -17.09 5.16 -5.45
CA HIS A 103 -16.67 6.16 -4.47
C HIS A 103 -15.49 7.02 -4.97
N ARG A 104 -15.07 6.87 -6.23
CA ARG A 104 -13.97 7.66 -6.81
C ARG A 104 -14.33 9.14 -6.94
N ARG A 105 -13.30 9.96 -7.13
CA ARG A 105 -13.40 11.43 -7.32
C ARG A 105 -13.98 12.20 -6.13
N ARG A 106 -14.06 11.58 -4.96
CA ARG A 106 -14.50 12.19 -3.69
C ARG A 106 -13.36 12.54 -2.72
N GLY A 107 -12.10 12.34 -3.14
CA GLY A 107 -10.92 12.65 -2.34
C GLY A 107 -10.47 11.58 -1.34
N HIS A 108 -11.12 10.42 -1.28
CA HIS A 108 -10.79 9.35 -0.31
C HIS A 108 -9.34 8.86 -0.41
N SER A 109 -8.83 8.53 -1.60
CA SER A 109 -7.44 8.10 -1.78
C SER A 109 -6.43 9.16 -1.35
N ARG A 110 -6.72 10.45 -1.62
CA ARG A 110 -5.89 11.57 -1.16
C ARG A 110 -5.87 11.64 0.36
N ALA A 111 -7.02 11.50 1.01
CA ALA A 111 -7.13 11.57 2.46
C ALA A 111 -6.39 10.40 3.14
N CYS A 112 -6.57 9.16 2.68
CA CYS A 112 -5.83 8.01 3.20
C CYS A 112 -4.31 8.15 3.01
N LEU A 113 -3.89 8.64 1.83
CA LEU A 113 -2.47 8.81 1.53
C LEU A 113 -1.82 9.92 2.36
N LEU A 114 -2.50 11.04 2.59
CA LEU A 114 -2.01 12.09 3.48
C LEU A 114 -1.82 11.56 4.91
N ALA A 115 -2.79 10.82 5.44
CA ALA A 115 -2.67 10.20 6.76
C ALA A 115 -1.48 9.21 6.84
N LEU A 116 -1.23 8.45 5.78
CA LEU A 116 -0.06 7.56 5.70
C LEU A 116 1.26 8.33 5.62
N LEU A 117 1.31 9.45 4.88
CA LEU A 117 2.50 10.32 4.81
C LEU A 117 2.79 11.00 6.15
N ASP A 118 1.76 11.41 6.88
CA ASP A 118 1.90 11.94 8.24
C ASP A 118 2.45 10.88 9.20
N TRP A 119 1.94 9.64 9.11
CA TRP A 119 2.46 8.52 9.88
C TRP A 119 3.95 8.23 9.60
N TYR A 120 4.39 8.32 8.35
CA TYR A 120 5.81 8.22 7.99
C TYR A 120 6.64 9.34 8.61
N ARG A 121 6.14 10.58 8.50
CA ARG A 121 6.81 11.78 9.02
C ARG A 121 7.02 11.69 10.53
N ASP A 122 6.00 11.24 11.26
CA ASP A 122 6.04 11.05 12.72
C ASP A 122 7.05 9.97 13.15
N ARG A 123 7.33 9.01 12.26
CA ARG A 123 8.37 7.97 12.46
C ARG A 123 9.75 8.36 11.96
N GLY A 124 9.96 9.63 11.61
CA GLY A 124 11.28 10.11 11.16
C GLY A 124 11.61 9.76 9.70
N VAL A 125 10.71 9.12 8.95
CA VAL A 125 10.93 8.79 7.55
C VAL A 125 10.91 10.08 6.72
N ARG A 126 11.95 10.27 5.89
CA ARG A 126 12.12 11.46 5.03
C ARG A 126 12.05 11.15 3.54
N ARG A 127 12.08 9.87 3.18
CA ARG A 127 11.97 9.39 1.79
C ARG A 127 10.80 8.43 1.67
N VAL A 128 9.96 8.64 0.66
CA VAL A 128 8.82 7.76 0.36
C VAL A 128 8.82 7.41 -1.12
N ASP A 129 8.83 6.11 -1.41
CA ASP A 129 8.82 5.54 -2.75
C ASP A 129 7.46 4.86 -3.01
N LEU A 130 7.03 4.84 -4.27
CA LEU A 130 5.85 4.10 -4.72
C LEU A 130 5.95 3.71 -6.18
N ARG A 131 5.04 2.85 -6.63
CA ARG A 131 4.82 2.57 -8.06
C ARG A 131 3.47 3.12 -8.48
N ALA A 132 3.50 4.17 -9.29
CA ALA A 132 2.29 4.81 -9.79
C ALA A 132 1.65 4.01 -10.93
N SER A 133 0.33 3.80 -10.86
CA SER A 133 -0.48 3.51 -12.06
C SER A 133 -0.68 4.79 -12.88
N PRO A 134 -1.03 4.70 -14.18
CA PRO A 134 -1.38 5.86 -14.99
C PRO A 134 -2.45 6.75 -14.32
N ASP A 135 -3.50 6.12 -13.78
CA ASP A 135 -4.61 6.81 -13.12
C ASP A 135 -4.23 7.46 -11.79
N GLY A 136 -3.27 6.87 -11.05
CA GLY A 136 -2.82 7.39 -9.76
C GLY A 136 -1.76 8.49 -9.88
N ALA A 137 -1.00 8.51 -10.98
CA ALA A 137 0.12 9.43 -11.17
C ALA A 137 -0.22 10.93 -10.96
N PRO A 138 -1.37 11.47 -11.42
CA PRO A 138 -1.74 12.86 -11.18
C PRO A 138 -1.83 13.21 -9.69
N LEU A 139 -2.44 12.33 -8.88
CA LEU A 139 -2.54 12.54 -7.43
C LEU A 139 -1.16 12.57 -6.78
N TYR A 140 -0.30 11.61 -7.10
CA TYR A 140 1.04 11.56 -6.51
C TYR A 140 1.86 12.82 -6.86
N ARG A 141 1.79 13.30 -8.11
CA ARG A 141 2.46 14.55 -8.51
C ARG A 141 1.97 15.77 -7.73
N GLN A 142 0.65 15.88 -7.49
CA GLN A 142 0.08 16.95 -6.67
C GLN A 142 0.56 16.92 -5.22
N LEU A 143 0.94 15.73 -4.72
CA LEU A 143 1.52 15.54 -3.39
C LEU A 143 3.05 15.65 -3.37
N GLY A 144 3.68 16.05 -4.48
CA GLY A 144 5.11 16.29 -4.57
C GLY A 144 5.96 15.07 -4.94
N PHE A 145 5.35 13.91 -5.22
CA PHE A 145 6.11 12.78 -5.76
C PHE A 145 6.67 13.12 -7.14
N ARG A 146 7.92 12.76 -7.36
CA ARG A 146 8.63 12.94 -8.62
C ARG A 146 9.12 11.58 -9.12
N PRO A 147 9.31 11.39 -10.44
CA PRO A 147 9.98 10.21 -10.96
C PRO A 147 11.33 10.01 -10.26
N ALA A 148 11.60 8.80 -9.80
CA ALA A 148 12.90 8.45 -9.24
C ALA A 148 13.98 8.56 -10.33
N SER A 149 15.21 8.89 -9.92
CA SER A 149 16.37 8.85 -10.79
C SER A 149 16.72 7.40 -11.15
N GLY A 150 16.99 7.13 -12.43
CA GLY A 150 17.39 5.82 -12.93
C GLY A 150 16.21 4.88 -13.25
N THR A 151 16.52 3.79 -13.95
CA THR A 151 15.53 2.80 -14.39
C THR A 151 15.43 1.68 -13.36
N ALA A 152 14.22 1.45 -12.85
CA ALA A 152 14.01 0.32 -11.96
C ALA A 152 13.95 -1.00 -12.74
N MET A 153 14.80 -1.95 -12.37
CA MET A 153 14.91 -3.26 -13.02
C MET A 153 14.30 -4.36 -12.14
N ARG A 154 13.79 -5.43 -12.76
CA ARG A 154 13.26 -6.61 -12.07
C ARG A 154 13.75 -7.88 -12.77
N LEU A 155 14.34 -8.78 -11.99
CA LEU A 155 14.59 -10.16 -12.39
C LEU A 155 13.61 -11.08 -11.65
N ALA A 156 12.95 -11.98 -12.37
CA ALA A 156 12.18 -13.05 -11.74
C ALA A 156 13.14 -14.22 -11.48
N VAL A 157 13.39 -14.54 -10.21
CA VAL A 157 14.19 -15.69 -9.83
C VAL A 157 13.25 -16.89 -9.75
N PRO A 158 13.47 -17.96 -10.54
CA PRO A 158 12.67 -19.17 -10.45
C PRO A 158 12.73 -19.76 -9.04
N ALA A 159 11.63 -20.38 -8.59
CA ALA A 159 11.71 -21.25 -7.44
C ALA A 159 12.75 -22.35 -7.73
N ALA A 160 13.60 -22.67 -6.75
CA ALA A 160 14.45 -23.84 -6.87
C ALA A 160 13.54 -25.06 -7.16
N GLY A 161 13.78 -25.74 -8.28
CA GLY A 161 13.14 -27.03 -8.52
C GLY A 161 13.50 -27.99 -7.38
N PRO A 162 12.68 -29.02 -7.09
CA PRO A 162 13.10 -30.05 -6.16
C PRO A 162 14.47 -30.57 -6.60
N LEU A 163 15.42 -30.60 -5.67
CA LEU A 163 16.73 -31.23 -5.90
C LEU A 163 16.45 -32.68 -6.31
N GLY A 164 16.66 -33.00 -7.58
CA GLY A 164 16.48 -34.35 -8.10
C GLY A 164 17.66 -35.24 -7.74
N GLY A 165 17.37 -36.43 -7.22
CA GLY A 165 18.32 -37.53 -7.02
C GLY A 165 18.37 -38.03 -5.59
#